data_AF-B7WUH1-F1
#
_entry.id   AF-B7WUH1-F1
#
_cell.length_a   1.000
_cell.length_b   1.000
_cell.length_c   1.000
_cell.angle_alpha   90.00
_cell.angle_beta   90.00
_cell.angle_gamma   90.00
#
_symmetry.space_group_name_H-M   'P 1'
#
loop_
_entity.id
_entity.type
_entity.pdbx_description
1 polymer ?
#
loop_
_entity_poly.entity_id
_entity_poly.type
_entity_poly.pdbx_seq_one_letter_code
_entity_poly.pdbx_strand_id
1 'polypeptide(L)'
;MKQEKSNIGIHFFYVTLILIATIVLLATAKWTELPKFTDYISTAGTITSLVLGILAIIYSFVSNDSISQSSGVLRDTADSAKKAALEVENFLGDFKILDENTRSNNESVNKIINQLSISLASLEKSTASLAEQNCKFHEAIEKIPSEIKDLGVKFDSVWVGSNSKGENLNTGSKISSSLVTKFIENSSPRGKLLCYWIYKSYTTKKTFSIRDVFFTIQDDVAYEHGYFVAMSSIGLIKSSSKDKQENISYIAEGFSAIENSILTIDIFKDEPELQQMWDKEISRAKSYFEEVTSK
;
A
#
# COMPACT_ATOMS: atom_id res chain seq x y z
N MET A 1 41.07 -12.24 64.97
CA MET A 1 42.31 -11.70 64.34
C MET A 1 42.05 -10.60 63.29
N LYS A 2 41.01 -9.75 63.44
CA LYS A 2 40.73 -8.65 62.47
C LYS A 2 40.77 -7.24 63.08
N GLN A 3 40.94 -7.13 64.41
CA GLN A 3 41.08 -5.84 65.11
C GLN A 3 42.54 -5.41 65.34
N GLU A 4 43.51 -6.31 65.22
CA GLU A 4 44.92 -6.05 65.59
C GLU A 4 45.72 -5.32 64.48
N LYS A 5 45.33 -5.50 63.21
CA LYS A 5 46.00 -4.83 62.07
C LYS A 5 45.76 -3.31 62.01
N SER A 6 44.68 -2.81 62.62
CA SER A 6 44.37 -1.37 62.65
C SER A 6 45.31 -0.62 63.61
N ASN A 7 45.59 -1.19 64.79
CA ASN A 7 46.45 -0.55 65.78
C ASN A 7 47.93 -0.50 65.35
N ILE A 8 48.45 -1.50 64.64
CA ILE A 8 49.84 -1.48 64.16
C ILE A 8 50.11 -0.32 63.20
N GLY A 9 49.18 -0.03 62.28
CA GLY A 9 49.34 1.05 61.30
C GLY A 9 49.30 2.43 61.95
N ILE A 10 48.44 2.58 62.94
CA ILE A 10 48.32 3.81 63.73
C ILE A 10 49.55 4.00 64.62
N HIS A 11 50.02 2.97 65.33
CA HIS A 11 51.25 3.06 66.12
C HIS A 11 52.49 3.32 65.25
N PHE A 12 52.58 2.73 64.06
CA PHE A 12 53.67 3.02 63.11
C PHE A 12 53.65 4.49 62.64
N PHE A 13 52.47 5.03 62.35
CA PHE A 13 52.32 6.44 62.01
C PHE A 13 52.71 7.37 63.17
N TYR A 14 52.26 7.08 64.40
CA TYR A 14 52.62 7.86 65.59
C TYR A 14 54.11 7.81 65.91
N VAL A 15 54.72 6.61 65.88
CA VAL A 15 56.17 6.45 66.12
C VAL A 15 56.98 7.17 65.05
N THR A 16 56.57 7.08 63.79
CA THR A 16 57.23 7.80 62.68
C THR A 16 57.10 9.31 62.84
N LEU A 17 55.92 9.81 63.22
CA LEU A 17 55.69 11.24 63.42
C LEU A 17 56.50 11.78 64.60
N ILE A 18 56.54 11.06 65.72
CA ILE A 18 57.36 11.43 66.90
C ILE A 18 58.85 11.41 66.56
N LEU A 19 59.31 10.43 65.76
CA LEU A 19 60.70 10.34 65.31
C LEU A 19 61.06 11.54 64.41
N ILE A 20 60.22 11.87 63.42
CA ILE A 20 60.40 13.04 62.56
C ILE A 20 60.43 14.32 63.40
N ALA A 21 59.50 14.49 64.34
CA ALA A 21 59.45 15.66 65.21
C ALA A 21 60.73 15.78 66.07
N THR A 22 61.24 14.67 66.58
CA THR A 22 62.49 14.62 67.36
C THR A 22 63.70 14.99 66.50
N ILE A 23 63.78 14.48 65.26
CA ILE A 23 64.82 14.84 64.30
C ILE A 23 64.77 16.35 63.99
N VAL A 24 63.58 16.90 63.75
CA VAL A 24 63.39 18.33 63.47
C VAL A 24 63.80 19.18 64.67
N LEU A 25 63.43 18.80 65.90
CA LEU A 25 63.83 19.50 67.13
C LEU A 25 65.34 19.49 67.34
N LEU A 26 65.99 18.33 67.16
CA LEU A 26 67.45 18.21 67.25
C LEU A 26 68.17 19.02 66.17
N ALA A 27 67.69 18.96 64.93
CA ALA A 27 68.23 19.75 63.82
C ALA A 27 68.07 21.25 64.09
N THR A 28 66.89 21.67 64.57
CA THR A 28 66.61 23.08 64.91
C THR A 28 67.55 23.57 66.03
N ALA A 29 67.74 22.77 67.08
CA ALA A 29 68.63 23.12 68.19
C ALA A 29 70.09 23.28 67.74
N LYS A 30 70.60 22.36 66.91
CA LYS A 30 71.97 22.38 66.38
C LYS A 30 72.23 23.47 65.35
N TRP A 31 71.23 23.82 64.54
CA TRP A 31 71.40 24.73 63.40
C TRP A 31 71.20 26.21 63.74
N THR A 32 70.57 26.51 64.88
CA THR A 32 70.43 27.91 65.39
C THR A 32 71.79 28.54 65.74
N GLU A 33 72.85 27.73 65.92
CA GLU A 33 74.22 28.20 66.18
C GLU A 33 74.95 28.72 64.93
N LEU A 34 74.45 28.43 63.71
CA LEU A 34 75.05 28.93 62.46
C LEU A 34 74.48 30.30 62.06
N PRO A 35 75.30 31.37 61.99
CA PRO A 35 74.85 32.64 61.44
C PRO A 35 74.46 32.43 59.96
N LYS A 36 73.28 32.93 59.56
CA LYS A 36 72.63 32.82 58.23
C LYS A 36 71.77 31.57 57.96
N PHE A 37 71.68 30.60 58.87
CA PHE A 37 70.82 29.42 58.65
C PHE A 37 69.33 29.77 58.50
N THR A 38 68.82 30.65 59.37
CA THR A 38 67.44 31.14 59.32
C THR A 38 67.10 31.83 57.99
N ASP A 39 68.06 32.52 57.37
CA ASP A 39 67.88 33.18 56.08
C ASP A 39 67.71 32.17 54.94
N TYR A 40 68.45 31.06 54.98
CA TYR A 40 68.31 29.97 54.01
C TYR A 40 66.97 29.24 54.14
N ILE A 41 66.50 28.98 55.36
CA ILE A 41 65.17 28.39 55.61
C ILE A 41 64.06 29.33 55.16
N SER A 42 64.18 30.63 55.47
CA SER A 42 63.21 31.64 55.03
C SER A 42 63.15 31.73 53.49
N THR A 43 64.32 31.73 52.83
CA THR A 43 64.43 31.74 51.36
C THR A 43 63.90 30.45 50.73
N ALA A 44 64.18 29.28 51.32
CA ALA A 44 63.62 28.03 50.85
C ALA A 44 62.10 27.97 51.03
N GLY A 45 61.58 28.55 52.12
CA GLY A 45 60.15 28.68 52.39
C GLY A 45 59.45 29.57 51.37
N THR A 46 60.04 30.71 50.99
CA THR A 46 59.48 31.60 49.96
C THR A 46 59.50 30.95 48.58
N ILE A 47 60.59 30.27 48.19
CA ILE A 47 60.66 29.50 46.93
C ILE A 47 59.62 28.38 46.90
N THR A 48 59.46 27.63 48.00
CA THR A 48 58.48 26.54 48.10
C THR A 48 57.05 27.08 47.98
N SER A 49 56.75 28.22 48.63
CA SER A 49 55.46 28.88 48.52
C SER A 49 55.16 29.37 47.09
N LEU A 50 56.17 29.92 46.41
CA LEU A 50 56.06 30.33 45.01
C LEU A 50 55.79 29.13 44.09
N VAL A 51 56.50 28.02 44.28
CA VAL A 51 56.29 26.78 43.51
C VAL A 51 54.90 26.19 43.77
N LEU A 52 54.44 26.14 45.03
CA LEU A 52 53.08 25.69 45.36
C LEU A 52 52.01 26.59 44.73
N GLY A 53 52.24 27.91 44.71
CA GLY A 53 51.36 28.87 44.04
C GLY A 53 51.24 28.60 42.53
N ILE A 54 52.36 28.34 41.86
CA ILE A 54 52.38 27.97 40.43
C ILE A 54 51.65 26.64 40.20
N LEU A 55 51.90 25.62 41.03
CA LEU A 55 51.22 24.33 40.94
C LEU A 55 49.70 24.49 41.11
N ALA A 56 49.25 25.35 42.02
CA ALA A 56 47.84 25.63 42.22
C ALA A 56 47.21 26.31 40.99
N ILE A 57 47.92 27.25 40.35
CA ILE A 57 47.47 27.90 39.10
C ILE A 57 47.35 26.87 37.97
N ILE A 58 48.38 26.03 37.77
CA ILE A 58 48.36 24.98 36.74
C ILE A 58 47.21 24.00 37.01
N TYR A 59 47.05 23.56 38.25
CA TYR A 59 45.98 22.63 38.63
C TYR A 59 44.59 23.26 38.43
N SER A 60 44.42 24.54 38.75
CA SER A 60 43.18 25.28 38.48
C SER A 60 42.86 25.34 36.98
N PHE A 61 43.88 25.59 36.14
CA PHE A 61 43.70 25.62 34.69
C PHE A 61 43.30 24.26 34.12
N VAL A 62 44.03 23.19 34.50
CA VAL A 62 43.72 21.81 34.07
C VAL A 62 42.36 21.35 34.59
N SER A 63 42.01 21.69 35.83
CA SER A 63 40.72 21.38 36.43
C SER A 63 39.58 22.10 35.72
N ASN A 64 39.74 23.38 35.39
CA ASN A 64 38.71 24.15 34.72
C ASN A 64 38.44 23.62 33.29
N ASP A 65 39.49 23.26 32.55
CA ASP A 65 39.36 22.69 31.21
C ASP A 65 38.66 21.31 31.25
N SER A 66 39.05 20.46 32.21
CA SER A 66 38.43 19.15 32.41
C SER A 66 36.95 19.24 32.82
N ILE A 67 36.58 20.23 33.66
CA ILE A 67 35.20 20.48 34.08
C ILE A 67 34.34 20.99 32.90
N SER A 68 34.90 21.86 32.07
CA SER A 68 34.22 22.38 30.87
C SER A 68 33.92 21.25 29.88
N GLN A 69 34.92 20.39 29.61
CA GLN A 69 34.75 19.22 28.74
C GLN A 69 33.71 18.24 29.31
N SER A 70 33.77 17.96 30.61
CA SER A 70 32.81 17.06 31.29
C SER A 70 31.39 17.61 31.24
N SER A 71 31.21 18.92 31.38
CA SER A 71 29.90 19.57 31.29
C SER A 71 29.32 19.53 29.86
N GLY A 72 30.19 19.66 28.85
CA GLY A 72 29.81 19.48 27.45
C GLY A 72 29.30 18.06 27.17
N VAL A 73 30.07 17.04 27.56
CA VAL A 73 29.69 15.64 27.40
C VAL A 73 28.41 15.30 28.18
N LEU A 74 28.25 15.82 29.40
CA LEU A 74 27.02 15.64 30.18
C LEU A 74 25.80 16.24 29.49
N ARG A 75 25.93 17.44 28.92
CA ARG A 75 24.84 18.09 28.16
C ARG A 75 24.50 17.30 26.91
N ASP A 76 25.50 16.88 26.14
CA ASP A 76 25.29 16.10 24.92
C ASP A 76 24.65 14.74 25.23
N THR A 77 25.03 14.12 26.34
CA THR A 77 24.42 12.88 26.84
C THR A 77 22.97 13.11 27.26
N ALA A 78 22.68 14.19 27.98
CA ALA A 78 21.31 14.55 28.38
C ALA A 78 20.43 14.84 27.17
N ASP A 79 20.95 15.55 26.17
CA ASP A 79 20.24 15.84 24.92
C ASP A 79 20.01 14.56 24.11
N SER A 80 20.99 13.67 24.05
CA SER A 80 20.84 12.36 23.40
C SER A 80 19.81 11.48 24.10
N ALA A 81 19.80 11.47 25.44
CA ALA A 81 18.79 10.77 26.23
C ALA A 81 17.39 11.33 26.00
N LYS A 82 17.25 12.66 25.91
CA LYS A 82 15.99 13.32 25.57
C LYS A 82 15.52 12.96 24.17
N LYS A 83 16.41 12.95 23.17
CA LYS A 83 16.09 12.52 21.81
C LYS A 83 15.63 11.07 21.78
N ALA A 84 16.33 10.16 22.46
CA ALA A 84 15.93 8.76 22.56
C ALA A 84 14.55 8.60 23.21
N ALA A 85 14.23 9.39 24.24
CA ALA A 85 12.91 9.38 24.86
C ALA A 85 11.81 9.83 23.89
N LEU A 86 12.06 10.86 23.07
CA LEU A 86 11.12 11.32 22.04
C LEU A 86 10.94 10.29 20.91
N GLU A 87 12.01 9.63 20.48
CA GLU A 87 11.94 8.55 19.50
C GLU A 87 11.11 7.36 20.02
N VAL A 88 11.26 7.01 21.30
CA VAL A 88 10.43 5.98 21.95
C VAL A 88 8.96 6.39 22.02
N GLU A 89 8.66 7.65 22.31
CA GLU A 89 7.29 8.18 22.32
C GLU A 89 6.64 8.12 20.93
N ASN A 90 7.38 8.53 19.89
CA ASN A 90 6.92 8.43 18.51
C ASN A 90 6.69 6.96 18.11
N PHE A 91 7.61 6.07 18.46
CA PHE A 91 7.48 4.64 18.19
C PHE A 91 6.26 4.03 18.90
N LEU A 92 5.96 4.43 20.14
CA LEU A 92 4.74 4.03 20.85
C LEU A 92 3.48 4.50 20.14
N GLY A 93 3.50 5.71 19.57
CA GLY A 93 2.43 6.25 18.73
C GLY A 93 2.21 5.40 17.47
N ASP A 94 3.27 5.13 16.72
CA ASP A 94 3.23 4.28 15.52
C ASP A 94 2.75 2.86 15.84
N PHE A 95 3.20 2.30 16.97
CA PHE A 95 2.78 0.98 17.43
C PHE A 95 1.28 0.93 17.74
N LYS A 96 0.71 1.98 18.32
CA LYS A 96 -0.74 2.07 18.57
C LYS A 96 -1.53 2.10 17.27
N ILE A 97 -1.08 2.87 16.28
CA ILE A 97 -1.71 2.91 14.95
C ILE A 97 -1.63 1.52 14.29
N LEU A 98 -0.49 0.83 14.41
CA LEU A 98 -0.32 -0.53 13.90
C LEU A 98 -1.27 -1.54 14.58
N ASP A 99 -1.46 -1.43 15.90
CA ASP A 99 -2.41 -2.27 16.66
C ASP A 99 -3.85 -2.03 16.21
N GLU A 100 -4.26 -0.76 16.06
CA GLU A 100 -5.59 -0.39 15.56
C GLU A 100 -5.83 -0.91 14.13
N ASN A 101 -4.84 -0.77 13.24
CA ASN A 101 -4.91 -1.31 11.87
C ASN A 101 -4.98 -2.84 11.88
N THR A 102 -4.23 -3.52 12.74
CA THR A 102 -4.26 -4.98 12.88
C THR A 102 -5.63 -5.45 13.35
N ARG A 103 -6.24 -4.74 14.31
CA ARG A 103 -7.59 -5.04 14.79
C ARG A 103 -8.64 -4.85 13.69
N SER A 104 -8.57 -3.74 12.97
CA SER A 104 -9.46 -3.44 11.84
C SER A 104 -9.32 -4.47 10.71
N ASN A 105 -8.09 -4.89 10.39
CA ASN A 105 -7.83 -5.95 9.42
C ASN A 105 -8.43 -7.28 9.87
N ASN A 106 -8.27 -7.66 11.14
CA ASN A 106 -8.89 -8.88 11.67
C ASN A 106 -10.42 -8.83 11.58
N GLU A 107 -11.06 -7.69 11.88
CA GLU A 107 -12.50 -7.52 11.70
C GLU A 107 -12.91 -7.67 10.22
N SER A 108 -12.15 -7.10 9.30
CA SER A 108 -12.40 -7.20 7.85
C SER A 108 -12.23 -8.62 7.33
N VAL A 109 -11.19 -9.33 7.77
CA VAL A 109 -10.97 -10.76 7.45
C VAL A 109 -12.15 -11.59 7.96
N ASN A 110 -12.62 -11.35 9.19
CA ASN A 110 -13.79 -12.05 9.73
C ASN A 110 -15.07 -11.77 8.93
N LYS A 111 -15.28 -10.54 8.46
CA LYS A 111 -16.41 -10.20 7.57
C LYS A 111 -16.32 -10.97 6.25
N ILE A 112 -15.13 -11.04 5.65
CA ILE A 112 -14.91 -11.79 4.40
C ILE A 112 -15.18 -13.28 4.61
N ILE A 113 -14.71 -13.87 5.71
CA ILE A 113 -14.97 -15.28 6.06
C ILE A 113 -16.48 -15.54 6.16
N ASN A 114 -17.23 -14.65 6.83
CA ASN A 114 -18.68 -14.78 6.93
C ASN A 114 -19.38 -14.64 5.57
N GLN A 115 -18.96 -13.68 4.73
CA GLN A 115 -19.49 -13.53 3.38
C GLN A 115 -19.21 -14.76 2.51
N LEU A 116 -17.99 -15.31 2.57
CA LEU A 116 -17.63 -16.54 1.87
C LEU A 116 -18.52 -17.72 2.31
N SER A 117 -18.78 -17.85 3.61
CA SER A 117 -19.67 -18.90 4.12
C SER A 117 -21.10 -18.75 3.57
N ILE A 118 -21.62 -17.52 3.48
CA ILE A 118 -22.95 -17.25 2.90
C ILE A 118 -22.95 -17.56 1.39
N SER A 119 -21.92 -17.13 0.66
CA SER A 119 -21.77 -17.40 -0.77
C SER A 119 -21.68 -18.90 -1.05
N LEU A 120 -20.96 -19.67 -0.23
CA LEU A 120 -20.88 -21.13 -0.34
C LEU A 120 -22.24 -21.80 -0.12
N ALA A 121 -23.00 -21.38 0.90
CA ALA A 121 -24.36 -21.90 1.13
C ALA A 121 -25.31 -21.57 -0.04
N SER A 122 -25.18 -20.38 -0.63
CA SER A 122 -25.94 -19.99 -1.82
C SER A 122 -25.55 -20.83 -3.05
N LEU A 123 -24.25 -21.11 -3.21
CA LEU A 123 -23.74 -21.96 -4.28
C LEU A 123 -24.23 -23.41 -4.14
N GLU A 124 -24.24 -23.95 -2.92
CA GLU A 124 -24.82 -25.26 -2.61
C GLU A 124 -26.31 -25.31 -3.00
N LYS A 125 -27.07 -24.28 -2.65
CA LYS A 125 -28.48 -24.16 -3.06
C LYS A 125 -28.64 -24.06 -4.58
N SER A 126 -27.80 -23.28 -5.24
CA SER A 126 -27.83 -23.10 -6.69
C SER A 126 -27.48 -24.40 -7.43
N THR A 127 -26.47 -25.13 -6.97
CA THR A 127 -26.08 -26.43 -7.52
C THR A 127 -27.16 -27.50 -7.29
N ALA A 128 -27.80 -27.53 -6.12
CA ALA A 128 -28.96 -28.39 -5.87
C ALA A 128 -30.13 -28.09 -6.80
N SER A 129 -30.46 -26.81 -7.00
CA SER A 129 -31.49 -26.37 -7.95
C SER A 129 -31.14 -26.74 -9.40
N LEU A 130 -29.87 -26.61 -9.78
CA LEU A 130 -29.39 -26.99 -11.11
C LEU A 130 -29.52 -28.51 -11.33
N ALA A 131 -29.21 -29.32 -10.32
CA ALA A 131 -29.41 -30.76 -10.36
C ALA A 131 -30.90 -31.11 -10.53
N GLU A 132 -31.80 -30.42 -9.80
CA GLU A 132 -33.24 -30.58 -9.95
C GLU A 132 -33.73 -30.19 -11.36
N GLN A 133 -33.27 -29.05 -11.88
CA GLN A 133 -33.58 -28.62 -13.25
C GLN A 133 -33.08 -29.61 -14.30
N ASN A 134 -31.87 -30.16 -14.13
CA ASN A 134 -31.34 -31.19 -15.02
C ASN A 134 -32.21 -32.47 -14.99
N CYS A 135 -32.71 -32.89 -13.82
CA CYS A 135 -33.66 -33.99 -13.75
C CYS A 135 -34.95 -33.69 -14.50
N LYS A 136 -35.56 -32.52 -14.30
CA LYS A 136 -36.79 -32.10 -15.02
C LYS A 136 -36.56 -32.00 -16.52
N PHE A 137 -35.40 -31.52 -16.94
CA PHE A 137 -35.02 -31.43 -18.35
C PHE A 137 -34.83 -32.83 -18.96
N HIS A 138 -34.19 -33.75 -18.24
CA HIS A 138 -34.07 -35.14 -18.66
C HIS A 138 -35.44 -35.81 -18.83
N GLU A 139 -36.33 -35.62 -17.85
CA GLU A 139 -37.71 -36.13 -17.91
C GLU A 139 -38.50 -35.52 -19.08
N ALA A 140 -38.31 -34.23 -19.37
CA ALA A 140 -38.92 -33.58 -20.53
C ALA A 140 -38.39 -34.15 -21.85
N ILE A 141 -37.08 -34.40 -21.97
CA ILE A 141 -36.48 -35.05 -23.14
C ILE A 141 -37.05 -36.45 -23.34
N GLU A 142 -37.28 -37.20 -22.26
CA GLU A 142 -37.83 -38.56 -22.34
C GLU A 142 -39.29 -38.57 -22.84
N LYS A 143 -40.04 -37.48 -22.62
CA LYS A 143 -41.42 -37.30 -23.11
C LYS A 143 -41.50 -36.82 -24.57
N ILE A 144 -40.44 -36.22 -25.13
CA ILE A 144 -40.41 -35.73 -26.52
C ILE A 144 -40.77 -36.83 -27.53
N PRO A 145 -40.18 -38.05 -27.50
CA PRO A 145 -40.54 -39.10 -28.45
C PRO A 145 -42.02 -39.48 -28.41
N SER A 146 -42.63 -39.52 -27.22
CA SER A 146 -44.06 -39.82 -27.09
C SER A 146 -44.94 -38.70 -27.63
N GLU A 147 -44.62 -37.44 -27.34
CA GLU A 147 -45.36 -36.30 -27.90
C GLU A 147 -45.19 -36.18 -29.41
N ILE A 148 -43.99 -36.44 -29.95
CA ILE A 148 -43.74 -36.51 -31.40
C ILE A 148 -44.57 -37.64 -32.03
N LYS A 149 -44.68 -38.80 -31.38
CA LYS A 149 -45.48 -39.92 -31.88
C LYS A 149 -46.98 -39.57 -31.90
N ASP A 150 -47.46 -38.89 -30.86
CA ASP A 150 -48.86 -38.43 -30.75
C ASP A 150 -49.16 -37.31 -31.76
N LEU A 151 -48.18 -36.43 -32.01
CA LEU A 151 -48.22 -35.47 -33.12
C LEU A 151 -48.21 -36.18 -34.47
N GLY A 152 -47.41 -37.21 -34.69
CA GLY A 152 -47.38 -37.99 -35.93
C GLY A 152 -48.74 -38.60 -36.26
N VAL A 153 -49.43 -39.15 -35.25
CA VAL A 153 -50.80 -39.68 -35.41
C VAL A 153 -51.81 -38.58 -35.74
N LYS A 154 -51.71 -37.40 -35.10
CA LYS A 154 -52.55 -36.24 -35.45
C LYS A 154 -52.19 -35.66 -36.81
N PHE A 155 -50.92 -35.70 -37.20
CA PHE A 155 -50.42 -35.18 -38.47
C PHE A 155 -50.83 -36.08 -39.63
N ASP A 156 -50.80 -37.41 -39.48
CA ASP A 156 -51.36 -38.35 -40.46
C ASP A 156 -52.87 -38.14 -40.66
N SER A 157 -53.60 -37.74 -39.61
CA SER A 157 -55.02 -37.40 -39.72
C SER A 157 -55.30 -36.06 -40.43
N VAL A 158 -54.30 -35.16 -40.51
CA VAL A 158 -54.43 -33.81 -41.11
C VAL A 158 -53.79 -33.75 -42.52
N TRP A 159 -52.74 -34.53 -42.77
CA TRP A 159 -51.98 -34.50 -44.03
C TRP A 159 -52.65 -35.25 -45.19
N VAL A 160 -53.61 -36.15 -44.93
CA VAL A 160 -54.49 -36.67 -46.01
C VAL A 160 -55.34 -35.56 -46.66
N GLY A 161 -55.35 -34.34 -46.11
CA GLY A 161 -56.19 -33.23 -46.56
C GLY A 161 -55.52 -31.94 -47.05
N SER A 162 -54.19 -31.76 -47.07
CA SER A 162 -53.64 -30.45 -47.45
C SER A 162 -52.28 -30.46 -48.15
N ASN A 163 -52.31 -30.12 -49.43
CA ASN A 163 -51.16 -29.67 -50.21
C ASN A 163 -50.80 -28.23 -49.81
N SER A 164 -49.61 -27.99 -49.25
CA SER A 164 -48.91 -26.72 -49.46
C SER A 164 -47.40 -26.82 -49.19
N LYS A 165 -46.69 -26.02 -49.98
CA LYS A 165 -45.24 -25.93 -50.16
C LYS A 165 -44.50 -25.56 -48.87
N GLY A 166 -43.30 -26.13 -48.73
CA GLY A 166 -42.36 -25.82 -47.67
C GLY A 166 -41.89 -24.36 -47.69
N GLU A 167 -41.87 -23.76 -46.50
CA GLU A 167 -41.13 -22.54 -46.21
C GLU A 167 -39.86 -22.86 -45.40
N ASN A 168 -38.81 -22.16 -45.79
CA ASN A 168 -37.43 -22.31 -45.37
C ASN A 168 -37.20 -21.42 -44.14
N LEU A 169 -36.97 -22.00 -42.96
CA LEU A 169 -36.70 -21.26 -41.72
C LEU A 169 -35.22 -20.87 -41.66
N ASN A 170 -34.93 -19.65 -42.10
CA ASN A 170 -33.66 -18.99 -41.88
C ASN A 170 -33.91 -17.76 -41.00
N THR A 171 -33.89 -17.93 -39.67
CA THR A 171 -34.05 -16.83 -38.71
C THR A 171 -32.83 -16.78 -37.79
N GLY A 172 -31.77 -16.13 -38.29
CA GLY A 172 -30.76 -15.53 -37.42
C GLY A 172 -31.44 -14.42 -36.61
N SER A 173 -31.77 -14.69 -35.35
CA SER A 173 -32.42 -13.71 -34.49
C SER A 173 -31.48 -12.52 -34.28
N LYS A 174 -31.82 -11.37 -34.86
CA LYS A 174 -31.13 -10.10 -34.65
C LYS A 174 -31.18 -9.75 -33.15
N ILE A 175 -30.02 -9.45 -32.54
CA ILE A 175 -29.94 -9.07 -31.13
C ILE A 175 -30.83 -7.83 -30.90
N SER A 176 -31.72 -7.91 -29.92
CA SER A 176 -32.64 -6.81 -29.59
C SER A 176 -31.86 -5.58 -29.12
N SER A 177 -32.18 -4.40 -29.65
CA SER A 177 -31.55 -3.13 -29.25
C SER A 177 -31.70 -2.84 -27.76
N SER A 178 -32.82 -3.22 -27.15
CA SER A 178 -33.05 -3.09 -25.72
C SER A 178 -32.03 -3.88 -24.87
N LEU A 179 -31.58 -5.04 -25.38
CA LEU A 179 -30.58 -5.87 -24.70
C LEU A 179 -29.19 -5.23 -24.80
N VAL A 180 -28.86 -4.64 -25.96
CA VAL A 180 -27.61 -3.91 -26.18
C VAL A 180 -27.52 -2.69 -25.26
N THR A 181 -28.61 -1.92 -25.13
CA THR A 181 -28.66 -0.77 -24.23
C THR A 181 -28.45 -1.19 -22.78
N LYS A 182 -29.18 -2.22 -22.31
CA LYS A 182 -29.00 -2.77 -20.95
C LYS A 182 -27.59 -3.31 -20.70
N PHE A 183 -26.98 -3.93 -21.72
CA PHE A 183 -25.61 -4.40 -21.63
C PHE A 183 -24.66 -3.22 -21.42
N ILE A 184 -24.78 -2.16 -22.22
CA ILE A 184 -23.96 -0.94 -22.09
C ILE A 184 -24.17 -0.28 -20.72
N GLU A 185 -25.41 -0.14 -20.26
CA GLU A 185 -25.73 0.48 -18.97
C GLU A 185 -25.11 -0.26 -17.79
N ASN A 186 -25.13 -1.61 -17.82
CA ASN A 186 -24.57 -2.47 -16.78
C ASN A 186 -23.06 -2.75 -16.95
N SER A 187 -22.43 -2.19 -17.99
CA SER A 187 -21.00 -2.37 -18.21
C SER A 187 -20.17 -1.59 -17.19
N SER A 188 -19.00 -2.12 -16.85
CA SER A 188 -18.02 -1.42 -16.01
C SER A 188 -17.60 -0.09 -16.66
N PRO A 189 -17.07 0.88 -15.89
CA PRO A 189 -16.51 2.09 -16.48
C PRO A 189 -15.52 1.77 -17.61
N ARG A 190 -14.56 0.86 -17.39
CA ARG A 190 -13.61 0.44 -18.44
C ARG A 190 -14.31 -0.13 -19.68
N GLY A 191 -15.32 -0.97 -19.50
CA GLY A 191 -16.13 -1.50 -20.58
C GLY A 191 -16.90 -0.41 -21.34
N LYS A 192 -17.45 0.58 -20.63
CA LYS A 192 -18.15 1.72 -21.24
C LYS A 192 -17.22 2.60 -22.07
N LEU A 193 -16.00 2.88 -21.58
CA LEU A 193 -15.01 3.61 -22.39
C LEU A 193 -14.67 2.84 -23.67
N LEU A 194 -14.41 1.53 -23.57
CA LEU A 194 -14.14 0.71 -24.73
C LEU A 194 -15.34 0.68 -25.72
N CYS A 195 -16.57 0.55 -25.23
CA CYS A 195 -17.78 0.65 -26.05
C CYS A 195 -17.87 2.00 -26.77
N TYR A 196 -17.45 3.09 -26.11
CA TYR A 196 -17.41 4.42 -26.71
C TYR A 196 -16.37 4.51 -27.83
N TRP A 197 -15.16 4.00 -27.60
CA TRP A 197 -14.12 3.91 -28.64
C TRP A 197 -14.57 3.09 -29.85
N ILE A 198 -15.23 1.96 -29.62
CA ILE A 198 -15.80 1.13 -30.69
C ILE A 198 -16.88 1.88 -31.47
N TYR A 199 -17.79 2.55 -30.77
CA TYR A 199 -18.85 3.33 -31.41
C TYR A 199 -18.28 4.49 -32.25
N LYS A 200 -17.30 5.23 -31.70
CA LYS A 200 -16.62 6.32 -32.42
C LYS A 200 -15.78 5.80 -33.58
N SER A 201 -15.07 4.69 -33.43
CA SER A 201 -14.36 4.03 -34.53
C SER A 201 -15.31 3.62 -35.66
N TYR A 202 -16.46 3.03 -35.35
CA TYR A 202 -17.45 2.64 -36.36
C TYR A 202 -18.07 3.83 -37.11
N THR A 203 -18.37 4.91 -36.40
CA THR A 203 -19.00 6.12 -36.97
C THR A 203 -18.01 6.98 -37.75
N THR A 204 -16.78 7.13 -37.27
CA THR A 204 -15.71 7.92 -37.93
C THR A 204 -14.90 7.12 -38.96
N LYS A 205 -15.04 5.80 -38.99
CA LYS A 205 -14.22 4.86 -39.78
C LYS A 205 -12.72 4.92 -39.46
N LYS A 206 -12.34 5.51 -38.33
CA LYS A 206 -10.95 5.56 -37.83
C LYS A 206 -10.64 4.27 -37.06
N THR A 207 -9.49 3.67 -37.32
CA THR A 207 -9.01 2.52 -36.55
C THR A 207 -8.41 2.96 -35.21
N PHE A 208 -8.34 2.05 -34.26
CA PHE A 208 -7.67 2.29 -32.98
C PHE A 208 -6.99 1.03 -32.46
N SER A 209 -5.97 1.18 -31.62
CA SER A 209 -5.43 0.07 -30.85
C SER A 209 -6.16 -0.01 -29.51
N ILE A 210 -6.51 -1.22 -29.08
CA ILE A 210 -7.11 -1.45 -27.75
C ILE A 210 -6.21 -0.89 -26.63
N ARG A 211 -4.88 -0.89 -26.85
CA ARG A 211 -3.91 -0.31 -25.91
C ARG A 211 -4.04 1.20 -25.77
N ASP A 212 -4.60 1.89 -26.76
CA ASP A 212 -4.75 3.35 -26.73
C ASP A 212 -5.98 3.79 -25.92
N VAL A 213 -6.86 2.85 -25.55
CA VAL A 213 -8.11 3.11 -24.84
C VAL A 213 -7.88 3.54 -23.39
N PHE A 214 -6.83 3.01 -22.73
CA PHE A 214 -6.46 3.37 -21.35
C PHE A 214 -4.95 3.53 -21.24
N PHE A 215 -4.50 4.75 -20.91
CA PHE A 215 -3.07 5.09 -20.89
C PHE A 215 -2.51 5.29 -19.49
N THR A 216 -3.37 5.57 -18.51
CA THR A 216 -2.97 5.93 -17.14
C THR A 216 -2.82 4.74 -16.20
N ILE A 217 -3.31 3.55 -16.57
CA ILE A 217 -3.22 2.32 -15.76
C ILE A 217 -2.24 1.38 -16.46
N GLN A 218 -1.07 1.18 -15.86
CA GLN A 218 0.06 0.44 -16.43
C GLN A 218 -0.28 -1.02 -16.81
N ASP A 219 0.12 -1.36 -18.04
CA ASP A 219 0.43 -2.68 -18.64
C ASP A 219 -0.58 -3.83 -18.70
N ASP A 220 -1.72 -3.80 -18.01
CA ASP A 220 -2.72 -4.86 -18.16
C ASP A 220 -3.95 -4.43 -18.99
N VAL A 221 -3.84 -4.66 -20.30
CA VAL A 221 -4.92 -4.54 -21.29
C VAL A 221 -5.74 -5.83 -21.46
N ALA A 222 -5.48 -6.86 -20.63
CA ALA A 222 -6.16 -8.15 -20.77
C ALA A 222 -7.66 -8.03 -20.55
N TYR A 223 -8.10 -7.13 -19.67
CA TYR A 223 -9.51 -6.87 -19.44
C TYR A 223 -10.20 -6.32 -20.70
N GLU A 224 -9.67 -5.25 -21.29
CA GLU A 224 -10.22 -4.64 -22.51
C GLU A 224 -10.24 -5.64 -23.66
N HIS A 225 -9.15 -6.39 -23.82
CA HIS A 225 -9.05 -7.39 -24.87
C HIS A 225 -10.07 -8.52 -24.67
N GLY A 226 -10.19 -9.05 -23.44
CA GLY A 226 -11.20 -10.07 -23.13
C GLY A 226 -12.62 -9.58 -23.34
N TYR A 227 -12.91 -8.34 -22.93
CA TYR A 227 -14.20 -7.70 -23.11
C TYR A 227 -14.52 -7.46 -24.59
N PHE A 228 -13.54 -7.02 -25.38
CA PHE A 228 -13.65 -6.86 -26.84
C PHE A 228 -13.95 -8.19 -27.55
N VAL A 229 -13.19 -9.24 -27.23
CA VAL A 229 -13.39 -10.58 -27.79
C VAL A 229 -14.77 -11.13 -27.41
N ALA A 230 -15.21 -10.93 -26.18
CA ALA A 230 -16.54 -11.33 -25.74
C ALA A 230 -17.64 -10.65 -26.58
N MET A 231 -17.58 -9.33 -26.74
CA MET A 231 -18.53 -8.58 -27.58
C MET A 231 -18.55 -9.08 -29.03
N SER A 232 -17.38 -9.38 -29.60
CA SER A 232 -17.33 -9.90 -30.97
C SER A 232 -17.93 -11.31 -31.06
N SER A 233 -17.65 -12.16 -30.08
CA SER A 233 -18.12 -13.55 -30.04
C SER A 233 -19.63 -13.67 -29.93
N ILE A 234 -20.28 -12.77 -29.18
CA ILE A 234 -21.75 -12.73 -29.07
C ILE A 234 -22.42 -11.94 -30.21
N GLY A 235 -21.64 -11.46 -31.19
CA GLY A 235 -22.17 -10.76 -32.35
C GLY A 235 -22.60 -9.31 -32.11
N LEU A 236 -22.18 -8.69 -30.99
CA LEU A 236 -22.42 -7.26 -30.76
C LEU A 236 -21.58 -6.38 -31.68
N ILE A 237 -20.40 -6.86 -32.07
CA ILE A 237 -19.48 -6.14 -32.97
C ILE A 237 -18.87 -7.10 -33.97
N LYS A 238 -18.48 -6.60 -35.15
CA LYS A 238 -17.53 -7.30 -36.03
C LYS A 238 -16.34 -6.41 -36.29
N SER A 239 -15.17 -6.88 -35.92
CA SER A 239 -13.91 -6.20 -36.20
C SER A 239 -13.04 -6.99 -37.17
N SER A 240 -12.11 -6.28 -37.79
CA SER A 240 -10.95 -6.86 -38.47
C SER A 240 -9.71 -6.19 -37.90
N SER A 241 -8.69 -6.99 -37.59
CA SER A 241 -7.44 -6.49 -37.01
C SER A 241 -6.35 -6.49 -38.08
N LYS A 242 -5.68 -5.36 -38.25
CA LYS A 242 -4.50 -5.23 -39.11
C LYS A 242 -3.44 -4.41 -38.39
N ASP A 243 -2.21 -4.92 -38.30
CA ASP A 243 -1.09 -4.23 -37.65
C ASP A 243 -1.39 -3.75 -36.21
N LYS A 244 -2.12 -4.56 -35.42
CA LYS A 244 -2.58 -4.25 -34.06
C LYS A 244 -3.56 -3.06 -33.97
N GLN A 245 -4.16 -2.68 -35.08
CA GLN A 245 -5.23 -1.69 -35.16
C GLN A 245 -6.55 -2.41 -35.46
N GLU A 246 -7.55 -2.13 -34.66
CA GLU A 246 -8.90 -2.66 -34.82
C GLU A 246 -9.72 -1.76 -35.75
N ASN A 247 -10.33 -2.37 -36.77
CA ASN A 247 -11.28 -1.74 -37.66
C ASN A 247 -12.67 -2.33 -37.40
N ILE A 248 -13.62 -1.50 -36.96
CA ILE A 248 -14.98 -1.92 -36.66
C ILE A 248 -15.86 -1.82 -37.92
N SER A 249 -16.27 -2.98 -38.43
CA SER A 249 -17.10 -3.11 -39.63
C SER A 249 -18.61 -3.16 -39.32
N TYR A 250 -18.98 -3.55 -38.12
CA TYR A 250 -20.37 -3.67 -37.67
C TYR A 250 -20.47 -3.44 -36.16
N ILE A 251 -21.56 -2.79 -35.75
CA ILE A 251 -22.01 -2.72 -34.36
C ILE A 251 -23.51 -3.05 -34.30
N ALA A 252 -23.95 -3.69 -33.23
CA ALA A 252 -25.35 -3.98 -33.00
C ALA A 252 -26.16 -2.70 -32.78
N GLU A 253 -27.46 -2.76 -33.08
CA GLU A 253 -28.37 -1.64 -32.89
C GLU A 253 -28.53 -1.35 -31.40
N GLY A 254 -28.44 -0.07 -30.99
CA GLY A 254 -28.47 0.35 -29.57
C GLY A 254 -27.14 0.86 -29.01
N PHE A 255 -26.03 0.70 -29.74
CA PHE A 255 -24.72 1.21 -29.32
C PHE A 255 -24.66 2.75 -29.15
N SER A 256 -25.54 3.51 -29.81
CA SER A 256 -25.61 4.97 -29.66
C SER A 256 -25.96 5.42 -28.23
N ALA A 257 -26.55 4.54 -27.41
CA ALA A 257 -26.79 4.82 -25.99
C ALA A 257 -25.51 5.16 -25.22
N ILE A 258 -24.34 4.72 -25.73
CA ILE A 258 -23.06 4.99 -25.08
C ILE A 258 -22.75 6.49 -24.97
N GLU A 259 -23.15 7.32 -25.94
CA GLU A 259 -22.83 8.75 -25.94
C GLU A 259 -23.40 9.49 -24.74
N ASN A 260 -24.62 9.14 -24.33
CA ASN A 260 -25.24 9.71 -23.14
C ASN A 260 -24.72 9.03 -21.87
N SER A 261 -24.56 7.70 -21.91
CA SER A 261 -24.21 6.92 -20.71
C SER A 261 -22.77 7.11 -20.24
N ILE A 262 -21.86 7.60 -21.10
CA ILE A 262 -20.46 7.83 -20.72
C ILE A 262 -20.26 9.16 -19.97
N LEU A 263 -21.14 10.15 -20.22
CA LEU A 263 -21.08 11.49 -19.61
C LEU A 263 -21.76 11.56 -18.25
N THR A 264 -22.65 10.60 -17.93
CA THR A 264 -23.39 10.54 -16.66
C THR A 264 -22.70 9.69 -15.60
N ILE A 265 -21.47 9.24 -15.88
CA ILE A 265 -20.67 8.36 -15.02
C ILE A 265 -20.04 9.19 -13.92
N ASP A 266 -20.76 9.31 -12.81
CA ASP A 266 -20.27 9.86 -11.55
C ASP A 266 -19.93 8.70 -10.62
N ILE A 267 -18.99 7.85 -11.06
CA ILE A 267 -18.63 6.59 -10.38
C ILE A 267 -17.68 6.85 -9.21
N PHE A 268 -16.95 7.97 -9.24
CA PHE A 268 -15.93 8.30 -8.25
C PHE A 268 -16.31 9.56 -7.45
N LYS A 269 -17.60 9.72 -7.09
CA LYS A 269 -18.09 10.85 -6.27
C LYS A 269 -17.27 11.06 -5.00
N ASP A 270 -16.82 9.96 -4.40
CA ASP A 270 -16.07 9.95 -3.16
C ASP A 270 -14.53 10.00 -3.39
N GLU A 271 -14.08 9.96 -4.64
CA GLU A 271 -12.66 9.91 -5.04
C GLU A 271 -12.37 10.89 -6.21
N PRO A 272 -12.22 12.20 -5.93
CA PRO A 272 -12.13 13.25 -6.95
C PRO A 272 -10.92 13.10 -7.89
N GLU A 273 -9.84 12.47 -7.43
CA GLU A 273 -8.65 12.18 -8.25
C GLU A 273 -8.96 11.16 -9.35
N LEU A 274 -9.72 10.10 -9.03
CA LEU A 274 -10.15 9.11 -10.03
C LEU A 274 -11.17 9.68 -11.01
N GLN A 275 -12.06 10.56 -10.53
CA GLN A 275 -12.98 11.28 -11.42
C GLN A 275 -12.22 12.17 -12.41
N GLN A 276 -11.19 12.90 -11.95
CA GLN A 276 -10.34 13.71 -12.81
C GLN A 276 -9.58 12.88 -13.85
N MET A 277 -9.08 11.70 -13.46
CA MET A 277 -8.43 10.77 -14.40
C MET A 277 -9.42 10.24 -15.44
N TRP A 278 -10.63 9.88 -15.01
CA TRP A 278 -11.70 9.42 -15.89
C TRP A 278 -12.10 10.47 -16.93
N ASP A 279 -12.31 11.71 -16.49
CA ASP A 279 -12.64 12.84 -17.37
C ASP A 279 -11.54 13.14 -18.38
N LYS A 280 -10.26 12.94 -17.99
CA LYS A 280 -9.10 13.07 -18.89
C LYS A 280 -9.11 12.00 -19.98
N GLU A 281 -9.42 10.75 -19.65
CA GLU A 281 -9.50 9.66 -20.63
C GLU A 281 -10.67 9.86 -21.61
N ILE A 282 -11.84 10.32 -21.14
CA ILE A 282 -12.96 10.69 -22.02
C ILE A 282 -12.56 11.84 -22.95
N SER A 283 -11.93 12.89 -22.42
CA SER A 283 -11.52 14.05 -23.20
C SER A 283 -10.52 13.67 -24.31
N ARG A 284 -9.63 12.72 -24.00
CA ARG A 284 -8.69 12.17 -25.00
C ARG A 284 -9.38 11.33 -26.05
N ALA A 285 -10.33 10.48 -25.65
CA ALA A 285 -11.13 9.71 -26.60
C ALA A 285 -11.84 10.65 -27.59
N LYS A 286 -12.43 11.73 -27.08
CA LYS A 286 -13.06 12.77 -27.92
C LYS A 286 -12.05 13.40 -28.88
N SER A 287 -10.92 13.92 -28.38
CA SER A 287 -9.92 14.58 -29.24
C SER A 287 -9.36 13.66 -30.32
N TYR A 288 -9.12 12.38 -30.00
CA TYR A 288 -8.66 11.38 -30.97
C TYR A 288 -9.60 11.21 -32.16
N PHE A 289 -10.92 11.28 -31.94
CA PHE A 289 -11.91 11.09 -33.00
C PHE A 289 -12.42 12.40 -33.62
N GLU A 290 -12.27 13.55 -32.95
CA GLU A 290 -12.69 14.88 -33.43
C GLU A 290 -11.74 15.52 -34.46
N GLU A 291 -10.46 15.13 -34.49
CA GLU A 291 -9.48 15.63 -35.50
C GLU A 291 -9.87 15.37 -36.97
N VAL A 292 -10.86 14.51 -37.23
CA VAL A 292 -11.26 14.09 -38.58
C VAL A 292 -12.48 14.84 -39.10
N THR A 293 -13.27 15.49 -38.25
CA THR A 293 -14.51 16.20 -38.66
C THR A 293 -14.28 17.56 -39.34
N SER A 294 -13.01 17.96 -39.60
CA SER A 294 -12.65 19.24 -40.23
C SER A 294 -12.17 19.11 -41.70
N LYS A 295 -12.53 18.05 -42.42
CA LYS A 295 -12.27 17.94 -43.87
C LYS A 295 -13.49 17.46 -44.64
#